data_AF-A0A0H1BJE3-F1
#
_entry.id   AF-A0A0H1BJE3-F1
#
_cell.length_a   1.000
_cell.length_b   1.000
_cell.length_c   1.000
_cell.angle_alpha   90.00
_cell.angle_beta   90.00
_cell.angle_gamma   90.00
#
_symmetry.space_group_name_H-M   'P 1'
#
loop_
_entity.id
_entity.type
_entity.pdbx_description
1 polymer ?
#
loop_
_entity_poly.entity_id
_entity_poly.type
_entity_poly.pdbx_seq_one_letter_code
_entity_poly.pdbx_strand_id
1 'polypeptide(L)'
;MAFRQIIIGGKSVIIAIKEMVVTKTSGFYRPVHALDQQFVEETLRRAEVALHNPGVIPTAVMDKLCKVEIESLDHSSELDPNMHSTGVLKDENGGKLGKIHITTDPSLQQPARIDTSST
;
A
#
# COMPACT_ATOMS: atom_id res chain seq x y z
N MET A 1 2.72 6.60 14.27
CA MET A 1 2.49 6.07 12.92
C MET A 1 3.78 5.46 12.39
N ALA A 2 3.77 4.23 11.88
CA ALA A 2 4.94 3.61 11.26
C ALA A 2 5.07 4.08 9.80
N PHE A 3 6.25 4.54 9.39
CA PHE A 3 6.46 5.11 8.06
C PHE A 3 7.88 4.87 7.53
N ARG A 4 8.04 5.00 6.22
CA ARG A 4 9.31 4.97 5.51
C ARG A 4 9.29 5.97 4.36
N GLN A 5 10.37 6.70 4.16
CA GLN A 5 10.54 7.61 3.03
C GLN A 5 11.42 6.95 1.98
N ILE A 6 10.98 6.99 0.72
CA ILE A 6 11.70 6.38 -0.42
C ILE A 6 11.74 7.35 -1.59
N ILE A 7 12.60 7.08 -2.58
CA ILE A 7 12.69 7.87 -3.82
C ILE A 7 12.16 7.05 -4.99
N ILE A 8 11.11 7.55 -5.66
CA ILE A 8 10.53 6.94 -6.86
C ILE A 8 10.48 7.99 -7.96
N GLY A 9 11.05 7.69 -9.13
CA GLY A 9 11.04 8.62 -10.26
C GLY A 9 11.68 9.98 -9.93
N GLY A 10 12.67 10.00 -9.03
CA GLY A 10 13.32 11.22 -8.55
C GLY A 10 12.51 12.04 -7.53
N LYS A 11 11.34 11.56 -7.09
CA LYS A 11 10.48 12.20 -6.10
C LYS A 11 10.52 11.46 -4.77
N SER A 12 10.41 12.23 -3.69
CA SER A 12 10.25 11.66 -2.35
C SER A 12 8.82 11.22 -2.13
N VAL A 13 8.62 9.95 -1.80
CA VAL A 13 7.31 9.35 -1.49
C VAL A 13 7.34 8.77 -0.08
N ILE A 14 6.31 9.05 0.70
CA ILE A 14 6.15 8.51 2.06
C ILE A 14 5.27 7.27 2.01
N ILE A 15 5.80 6.13 2.44
CA ILE A 15 5.01 4.94 2.77
C ILE A 15 4.61 5.04 4.24
N ALA A 16 3.34 4.94 4.56
CA ALA A 16 2.87 4.95 5.96
C ALA A 16 1.80 3.89 6.18
N ILE A 17 1.80 3.27 7.35
CA ILE A 17 0.70 2.39 7.77
C ILE A 17 -0.29 3.23 8.59
N LYS A 18 -1.59 3.15 8.28
CA LYS A 18 -2.64 3.81 9.06
C LYS A 18 -2.52 3.42 10.53
N GLU A 19 -2.91 4.33 11.43
CA GLU A 19 -2.88 4.04 12.87
C GLU A 19 -3.76 2.84 13.23
N MET A 20 -4.89 2.68 12.54
CA MET A 20 -5.79 1.53 12.65
C MET A 20 -5.83 0.81 11.30
N VAL A 21 -5.55 -0.50 11.31
CA VAL A 21 -5.52 -1.34 10.12
C VAL A 21 -6.38 -2.58 10.29
N VAL A 22 -6.94 -3.05 9.18
CA VAL A 22 -7.67 -4.31 9.15
C VAL A 22 -6.68 -5.46 8.98
N THR A 23 -6.82 -6.52 9.80
CA THR A 23 -6.01 -7.75 9.70
C THR A 23 -6.90 -8.99 9.47
N LYS A 24 -6.39 -9.95 8.70
CA LYS A 24 -7.10 -11.18 8.30
C LYS A 24 -7.66 -12.01 9.45
N THR A 25 -6.94 -12.09 10.57
CA THR A 25 -7.33 -13.00 11.67
C THR A 25 -8.61 -12.59 12.38
N SER A 26 -9.12 -11.39 12.14
CA SER A 26 -10.24 -10.90 12.93
C SER A 26 -11.26 -10.03 12.19
N GLY A 27 -10.95 -9.51 10.99
CA GLY A 27 -11.85 -8.56 10.31
C GLY A 27 -12.08 -7.26 11.10
N PHE A 28 -11.35 -7.06 12.20
CA PHE A 28 -11.43 -5.90 13.07
C PHE A 28 -10.24 -4.99 12.82
N TYR A 29 -10.47 -3.70 13.10
CA TYR A 29 -9.42 -2.70 13.15
C TYR A 29 -8.52 -2.96 14.37
N ARG A 30 -7.21 -2.99 14.13
CA ARG A 30 -6.20 -3.06 15.19
C ARG A 30 -5.28 -1.85 15.11
N PRO A 31 -4.87 -1.29 16.25
CA PRO A 31 -3.87 -0.26 16.25
C PRO A 31 -2.52 -0.83 15.83
N VAL A 32 -1.77 -0.11 14.97
CA VAL A 32 -0.46 -0.56 14.47
C VAL A 32 0.55 -0.83 15.58
N HIS A 33 0.50 -0.07 16.67
CA HIS A 33 1.41 -0.26 17.80
C HIS A 33 1.18 -1.57 18.58
N ALA A 34 0.02 -2.21 18.40
CA ALA A 34 -0.28 -3.51 19.00
C ALA A 34 0.10 -4.68 18.09
N LEU A 35 0.65 -4.39 16.91
CA LEU A 35 1.18 -5.41 15.99
C LEU A 35 2.63 -5.70 16.32
N ASP A 36 3.08 -6.89 15.94
CA ASP A 36 4.49 -7.25 16.02
C ASP A 36 5.34 -6.28 15.18
N GLN A 37 6.43 -5.79 15.77
CA GLN A 37 7.27 -4.78 15.12
C GLN A 37 7.98 -5.33 13.88
N GLN A 38 8.40 -6.61 13.89
CA GLN A 38 9.01 -7.21 12.70
C GLN A 38 8.00 -7.30 11.57
N PHE A 39 6.73 -7.60 11.88
CA PHE A 39 5.67 -7.61 10.88
C PHE A 39 5.38 -6.22 10.27
N VAL A 40 5.43 -5.16 11.09
CA VAL A 40 5.29 -3.76 10.63
C VAL A 40 6.44 -3.39 9.69
N GLU A 41 7.69 -3.67 10.07
CA GLU A 41 8.87 -3.37 9.24
C GLU A 41 8.88 -4.17 7.94
N GLU A 42 8.49 -5.45 8.00
CA GLU A 42 8.40 -6.30 6.81
C GLU A 42 7.31 -5.81 5.85
N THR A 43 6.21 -5.29 6.37
CA THR A 43 5.18 -4.65 5.55
C THR A 43 5.70 -3.40 4.85
N LEU A 44 6.41 -2.52 5.56
CA LEU A 44 7.01 -1.31 4.96
C LEU A 44 8.06 -1.67 3.90
N ARG A 45 8.88 -2.69 4.16
CA ARG A 45 9.88 -3.20 3.22
C ARG A 45 9.24 -3.77 1.95
N ARG A 46 8.19 -4.57 2.09
CA ARG A 46 7.43 -5.12 0.95
C ARG A 46 6.81 -4.02 0.11
N ALA A 47 6.23 -3.01 0.75
CA ALA A 47 5.66 -1.86 0.07
C ALA A 47 6.72 -1.08 -0.73
N GLU A 48 7.90 -0.85 -0.15
CA GLU A 48 9.03 -0.23 -0.84
C GLU A 48 9.43 -1.01 -2.09
N VAL A 49 9.65 -2.32 -1.96
CA VAL A 49 10.01 -3.18 -3.10
C VAL A 49 8.93 -3.14 -4.18
N ALA A 50 7.65 -3.25 -3.80
CA ALA A 50 6.55 -3.21 -4.74
C ALA A 50 6.49 -1.88 -5.51
N LEU A 51 6.70 -0.75 -4.84
CA LEU A 51 6.62 0.56 -5.45
C LEU A 51 7.78 0.86 -6.42
N HIS A 52 8.92 0.17 -6.27
CA HIS A 52 10.01 0.23 -7.23
C HIS A 52 9.77 -0.60 -8.49
N ASN A 53 8.79 -1.52 -8.48
CA ASN A 53 8.49 -2.33 -9.64
C ASN A 53 7.75 -1.51 -10.71
N PRO A 54 8.22 -1.54 -11.98
CA PRO A 54 7.55 -0.85 -13.08
C PRO A 54 6.08 -1.26 -13.19
N GLY A 55 5.21 -0.27 -13.37
CA GLY A 55 3.77 -0.49 -13.60
C GLY A 55 2.93 -0.62 -12.32
N VAL A 56 3.51 -0.80 -11.13
CA VAL A 56 2.73 -0.84 -9.88
C VAL A 56 2.07 0.52 -9.60
N ILE A 57 2.82 1.60 -9.81
CA ILE A 57 2.27 2.96 -9.81
C ILE A 57 1.92 3.33 -11.25
N PRO A 58 0.67 3.72 -11.53
CA PRO A 58 0.30 4.23 -12.85
C PRO A 58 1.10 5.49 -13.20
N THR A 59 1.65 5.54 -14.41
CA THR A 59 2.42 6.70 -14.91
C THR A 59 1.63 8.00 -14.82
N ALA A 60 0.31 7.96 -15.08
CA ALA A 60 -0.59 9.11 -14.99
C ALA A 60 -0.68 9.75 -13.60
N VAL A 61 -0.37 9.00 -12.53
CA VAL A 61 -0.43 9.49 -11.15
C VAL A 61 0.93 9.64 -10.49
N MET A 62 2.00 9.11 -11.11
CA MET A 62 3.37 9.16 -10.59
C MET A 62 3.79 10.59 -10.25
N ASP A 63 3.41 11.56 -11.09
CA ASP A 63 3.81 12.95 -10.88
C ASP A 63 3.15 13.62 -9.68
N LYS A 64 1.97 13.12 -9.29
CA LYS A 64 1.17 13.63 -8.18
C LYS A 64 1.38 12.83 -6.90
N LEU A 65 2.04 11.67 -6.97
CA LEU A 65 2.19 10.77 -5.85
C LEU A 65 3.12 11.38 -4.79
N CYS A 66 2.60 11.56 -3.58
CA CYS A 66 3.37 12.03 -2.43
C CYS A 66 3.37 11.00 -1.30
N LYS A 67 2.31 10.19 -1.18
CA LYS A 67 2.15 9.24 -0.09
C LYS A 67 1.48 7.94 -0.56
N VAL A 68 1.93 6.83 0.02
CA VAL A 68 1.28 5.52 -0.05
C VAL A 68 0.84 5.16 1.36
N GLU A 69 -0.47 5.06 1.58
CA GLU A 69 -1.04 4.77 2.89
C GLU A 69 -1.61 3.36 2.93
N ILE A 70 -1.04 2.50 3.77
CA ILE A 70 -1.46 1.10 3.93
C ILE A 70 -2.65 1.05 4.89
N GLU A 71 -3.81 0.63 4.38
CA GLU A 71 -5.08 0.63 5.13
C GLU A 71 -5.49 -0.76 5.61
N SER A 72 -5.08 -1.81 4.89
CA SER A 72 -5.23 -3.19 5.30
C SER A 72 -3.90 -3.92 5.16
N LEU A 73 -3.64 -4.78 6.14
CA LEU A 73 -2.50 -5.70 6.11
C LEU A 73 -2.96 -7.03 5.53
N ASP A 74 -1.99 -7.90 5.22
CA ASP A 74 -2.14 -9.22 4.59
C ASP A 74 -3.54 -9.83 4.77
N HIS A 75 -4.36 -9.69 3.72
CA HIS A 75 -5.74 -10.15 3.62
C HIS A 75 -5.96 -10.86 2.28
N SER A 76 -6.94 -11.75 2.26
CA SER A 76 -7.48 -12.40 1.06
C SER A 76 -8.96 -12.03 0.99
N SER A 77 -9.50 -11.82 -0.20
CA SER A 77 -10.94 -11.61 -0.40
C SER A 77 -11.53 -12.74 -1.26
N GLU A 78 -12.84 -12.94 -1.24
CA GLU A 78 -13.50 -13.94 -2.11
C GLU A 78 -13.25 -13.67 -3.60
N LEU A 79 -13.00 -12.40 -3.96
CA LEU A 79 -12.74 -11.95 -5.32
C LEU A 79 -11.23 -11.91 -5.67
N ASP A 80 -10.35 -12.01 -4.67
CA ASP A 80 -8.90 -12.08 -4.84
C ASP A 80 -8.29 -12.98 -3.74
N PRO A 81 -8.03 -14.27 -4.05
CA PRO A 81 -7.51 -15.22 -3.08
C PRO A 81 -6.04 -14.94 -2.70
N ASN A 82 -5.36 -14.05 -3.42
CA ASN A 82 -3.96 -13.73 -3.15
C ASN A 82 -3.82 -12.95 -1.85
N MET A 83 -2.80 -13.29 -1.06
CA MET A 83 -2.53 -12.59 0.19
C MET A 83 -1.76 -11.29 -0.09
N HIS A 84 -2.41 -10.17 0.18
CA HIS A 84 -1.83 -8.86 -0.06
C HIS A 84 -2.25 -7.84 0.99
N SER A 85 -1.46 -6.79 1.15
CA SER A 85 -1.82 -5.56 1.85
C SER A 85 -2.36 -4.54 0.83
N THR A 86 -3.28 -3.66 1.24
CA THR A 86 -3.79 -2.61 0.35
C THR A 86 -3.12 -1.28 0.68
N GLY A 87 -2.44 -0.71 -0.31
CA GLY A 87 -1.92 0.66 -0.27
C GLY A 87 -2.85 1.63 -1.02
N VAL A 88 -3.09 2.81 -0.48
CA VAL A 88 -3.79 3.91 -1.15
C VAL A 88 -2.77 4.94 -1.60
N LEU A 89 -2.78 5.23 -2.90
CA LEU A 89 -1.96 6.29 -3.48
C LEU A 89 -2.59 7.64 -3.19
N LYS A 90 -1.83 8.58 -2.65
CA LYS A 90 -2.30 9.92 -2.28
C LYS A 90 -1.40 11.03 -2.81
N ASP A 91 -2.03 12.14 -3.17
CA ASP A 91 -1.35 13.41 -3.48
C ASP A 91 -0.97 14.19 -2.21
N GLU A 92 -0.37 15.37 -2.41
CA GLU A 92 0.06 16.27 -1.33
C GLU A 92 -1.08 16.77 -0.43
N ASN A 93 -2.30 16.83 -0.95
CA ASN A 93 -3.50 17.27 -0.24
C ASN A 93 -4.23 16.08 0.43
N GLY A 94 -3.69 14.87 0.30
CA GLY A 94 -4.32 13.64 0.78
C GLY A 94 -5.43 13.11 -0.14
N GLY A 95 -5.58 13.68 -1.34
CA GLY A 95 -6.50 13.23 -2.37
C GLY A 95 -6.13 11.84 -2.86
N LYS A 96 -7.13 10.96 -3.02
CA LYS A 96 -6.91 9.57 -3.44
C LYS A 96 -6.69 9.49 -4.94
N LEU A 97 -5.53 9.00 -5.34
CA LEU A 97 -5.12 8.80 -6.74
C LEU A 97 -5.40 7.37 -7.23
N GLY A 98 -5.54 6.41 -6.31
CA GLY A 98 -5.76 5.01 -6.63
C GLY A 98 -5.50 4.08 -5.45
N LYS A 99 -5.57 2.78 -5.71
CA LYS A 99 -5.15 1.73 -4.77
C LYS A 99 -4.07 0.88 -5.44
N ILE A 100 -3.24 0.24 -4.64
CA ILE A 100 -2.26 -0.77 -5.02
C ILE A 100 -2.38 -2.00 -4.12
N HIS A 101 -2.12 -3.17 -4.68
CA HIS A 101 -1.93 -4.39 -3.88
C HIS A 101 -0.43 -4.53 -3.61
N ILE A 102 -0.06 -4.85 -2.38
CA ILE A 102 1.32 -5.14 -1.96
C ILE A 102 1.31 -6.61 -1.53
N THR A 103 1.81 -7.49 -2.39
CA THR A 103 1.69 -8.94 -2.20
C THR A 103 2.84 -9.51 -1.36
N THR A 104 2.57 -10.65 -0.70
CA THR A 104 3.61 -11.45 -0.04
C THR A 104 4.44 -12.26 -1.04
N ASP A 105 3.91 -12.48 -2.24
CA ASP A 105 4.59 -13.14 -3.36
C ASP A 105 4.93 -12.09 -4.43
N PRO A 106 6.20 -11.64 -4.51
CA PRO A 106 6.63 -10.64 -5.49
C PRO A 106 6.39 -11.04 -6.95
N SER A 107 6.29 -12.33 -7.26
CA SER A 107 6.01 -12.81 -8.63
C SER A 107 4.55 -12.53 -9.05
N LEU A 108 3.68 -12.33 -8.08
CA LEU A 108 2.27 -11.97 -8.27
C LEU A 108 2.04 -10.46 -8.14
N GLN A 109 3.10 -9.66 -8.02
CA GLN A 109 2.98 -8.21 -7.90
C GLN A 109 2.55 -7.64 -9.25
N GLN A 110 1.31 -7.14 -9.30
CA GLN A 110 0.71 -6.58 -10.51
C GLN A 110 0.32 -5.12 -10.30
N PRO A 111 0.17 -4.33 -11.40
CA PRO A 111 -0.50 -3.04 -11.37
C PRO A 111 -1.88 -3.21 -10.76
N ALA A 112 -2.24 -2.38 -9.78
CA ALA A 112 -3.61 -2.42 -9.30
C ALA A 112 -4.56 -1.83 -10.34
N ARG A 113 -5.70 -2.50 -10.50
CA ARG A 113 -6.81 -1.97 -11.27
C ARG A 113 -7.28 -0.69 -10.60
N ILE A 114 -7.09 0.44 -11.30
CA ILE A 114 -7.69 1.71 -10.89
C ILE A 114 -9.20 1.54 -11.04
N ASP A 115 -9.93 1.77 -9.97
CA ASP A 115 -11.38 1.91 -10.04
C ASP A 115 -11.67 3.21 -10.79
N THR A 116 -12.07 3.10 -12.06
CA THR A 116 -12.35 4.24 -12.94
C THR A 116 -13.71 4.89 -12.66
N SER A 117 -14.38 4.53 -11.56
CA SER A 117 -15.73 5.00 -11.20
C SER A 117 -15.78 6.45 -10.68
N SER A 118 -14.73 7.25 -10.89
CA SER A 118 -14.74 8.70 -10.62
C SER A 118 -14.62 9.46 -11.94
N THR A 119 -15.70 9.44 -12.72
CA THR A 119 -16.00 10.43 -13.78
C THR A 119 -17.27 11.16 -13.41
#